data_AF-A0A7S2I7G4-F1
#
_entry.id   AF-A0A7S2I7G4-F1
#
_cell.length_a   1.000
_cell.length_b   1.000
_cell.length_c   1.000
_cell.angle_alpha   90.00
_cell.angle_beta   90.00
_cell.angle_gamma   90.00
#
_symmetry.space_group_name_H-M   'P 1'
#
loop_
_entity.id
_entity.type
_entity.pdbx_description
1 polymer ?
#
loop_
_entity_poly.entity_id
_entity_poly.type
_entity_poly.pdbx_seq_one_letter_code
_entity_poly.pdbx_strand_id
1 'polypeptide(L)'
;EDICASCGLAEDWLPCWSADSDCTDGSPSPAASSRRRSAGRLKGNSKVPPERLEDLMQQLFRLHDLNSDGFLDEAELIKLNEVIAILHEGADANTSGVRQKYTKVFRTKLDPGGRPVPYEVFRSYAQEVLEGLDRDPQAQEMILEQFVAEALSCHQVFPGIADERHALAGGPA
;
A
#
# COMPACT_ATOMS: atom_id res chain seq x y z
N GLU A 1 17.16 -19.21 -11.19
CA GLU A 1 17.20 -17.76 -11.45
C GLU A 1 15.91 -17.45 -12.17
N ASP A 2 14.89 -17.02 -11.42
CA ASP A 2 13.59 -16.67 -12.00
C ASP A 2 13.36 -15.20 -11.76
N ILE A 3 13.92 -14.41 -12.68
CA ILE A 3 13.62 -12.99 -12.83
C ILE A 3 12.31 -12.95 -13.65
N CYS A 4 11.21 -12.63 -12.99
CA CYS A 4 9.97 -12.27 -13.67
C CYS A 4 10.21 -10.97 -14.46
N ALA A 5 10.37 -11.08 -15.77
CA ALA A 5 10.75 -9.99 -16.68
C ALA A 5 9.56 -9.18 -17.22
N SER A 6 8.47 -9.00 -16.46
CA SER A 6 7.31 -8.24 -16.95
C SER A 6 6.58 -7.34 -15.93
N CYS A 7 6.90 -7.41 -14.64
CA CYS A 7 6.23 -6.57 -13.64
C CYS A 7 7.07 -5.34 -13.32
N GLY A 8 6.94 -4.30 -14.15
CA GLY A 8 7.64 -3.03 -13.95
C GLY A 8 6.90 -2.03 -13.04
N LEU A 9 5.84 -2.43 -12.31
CA LEU A 9 4.95 -1.50 -11.63
C LEU A 9 4.49 -2.04 -10.26
N ALA A 10 4.81 -1.24 -9.23
CA ALA A 10 4.16 -1.16 -7.91
C ALA A 10 4.02 -2.43 -7.05
N GLU A 11 5.09 -3.22 -6.89
CA GLU A 11 5.17 -4.20 -5.78
C GLU A 11 5.43 -3.53 -4.41
N ASP A 12 5.66 -2.21 -4.37
CA ASP A 12 6.20 -1.52 -3.19
C ASP A 12 5.16 -1.27 -2.08
N TRP A 13 3.86 -1.21 -2.40
CA TRP A 13 2.80 -0.85 -1.42
C TRP A 13 1.83 -1.96 -1.10
N LEU A 14 1.76 -3.00 -1.90
CA LEU A 14 0.80 -4.08 -1.68
C LEU A 14 1.47 -5.16 -0.81
N PRO A 15 1.02 -5.35 0.44
CA PRO A 15 1.32 -6.56 1.16
C PRO A 15 0.37 -7.61 0.60
N CYS A 16 0.85 -8.32 -0.43
CA CYS A 16 0.17 -9.49 -1.00
C CYS A 16 -1.17 -9.20 -1.71
N TRP A 17 -1.09 -8.73 -2.95
CA TRP A 17 -2.10 -9.08 -3.97
C TRP A 17 -1.60 -10.27 -4.82
N SER A 18 -0.77 -11.15 -4.26
CA SER A 18 -0.29 -12.32 -5.00
C SER A 18 -1.42 -13.34 -5.12
N ALA A 19 -2.18 -13.24 -6.20
CA ALA A 19 -2.20 -14.25 -7.26
C ALA A 19 -2.00 -15.73 -6.84
N ASP A 20 -2.69 -16.20 -5.80
CA ASP A 20 -2.92 -17.63 -5.60
C ASP A 20 -4.36 -17.99 -5.96
N SER A 21 -4.75 -17.66 -7.21
CA SER A 21 -5.81 -18.41 -7.87
C SER A 21 -5.14 -19.36 -8.85
N ASP A 22 -4.70 -20.49 -8.29
CA ASP A 22 -4.33 -21.70 -9.01
C ASP A 22 -5.43 -22.03 -10.02
N CYS A 23 -5.19 -21.69 -11.30
CA CYS A 23 -6.01 -22.13 -12.41
C CYS A 23 -5.29 -23.31 -13.05
N THR A 24 -5.24 -24.44 -12.37
CA THR A 24 -4.76 -25.67 -13.00
C THR A 24 -5.76 -26.17 -14.04
N ASP A 25 -5.17 -26.39 -15.21
CA ASP A 25 -5.60 -27.00 -16.46
C ASP A 25 -6.78 -28.00 -16.41
N GLY A 26 -7.65 -27.89 -17.42
CA GLY A 26 -8.77 -28.79 -17.65
C GLY A 26 -9.42 -28.62 -19.03
N SER A 27 -8.63 -28.74 -20.09
CA SER A 27 -8.92 -29.22 -21.47
C SER A 27 -10.29 -28.96 -22.20
N PRO A 28 -10.29 -28.91 -23.55
CA PRO A 28 -11.37 -28.32 -24.33
C PRO A 28 -12.49 -29.29 -24.73
N SER A 29 -13.71 -28.78 -24.90
CA SER A 29 -14.67 -29.34 -25.86
C SER A 29 -15.60 -28.26 -26.44
N PRO A 30 -15.94 -28.35 -27.75
CA PRO A 30 -16.68 -27.32 -28.45
C PRO A 30 -18.18 -27.65 -28.53
N ALA A 31 -19.05 -26.63 -28.40
CA ALA A 31 -20.16 -26.36 -29.32
C ALA A 31 -21.13 -25.33 -28.74
N ALA A 32 -21.38 -24.29 -29.55
CA ALA A 32 -22.64 -23.59 -29.75
C ALA A 32 -23.50 -23.22 -28.52
N SER A 33 -23.62 -21.91 -28.28
CA SER A 33 -24.85 -21.21 -28.68
C SER A 33 -24.76 -19.71 -28.43
N SER A 34 -24.99 -18.98 -29.51
CA SER A 34 -25.34 -17.58 -29.55
C SER A 34 -26.49 -17.26 -28.58
N ARG A 35 -26.25 -16.41 -27.59
CA ARG A 35 -27.26 -15.52 -26.99
C ARG A 35 -26.63 -14.16 -26.70
N ARG A 36 -26.77 -13.28 -27.69
CA ARG A 36 -26.73 -11.83 -27.49
C ARG A 36 -27.72 -11.46 -26.39
N ARG A 37 -27.21 -11.02 -25.25
CA ARG A 37 -27.93 -10.12 -24.35
C ARG A 37 -27.04 -8.91 -24.14
N SER A 38 -27.32 -7.89 -24.94
CA SER A 38 -27.02 -6.49 -24.66
C SER A 38 -27.59 -6.14 -23.28
N ALA A 39 -26.75 -6.23 -22.26
CA ALA A 39 -27.00 -5.66 -20.94
C ALA A 39 -26.12 -4.42 -20.82
N GLY A 40 -26.77 -3.32 -20.47
CA GLY A 40 -26.27 -1.96 -20.60
C GLY A 40 -24.85 -1.78 -20.08
N ARG A 41 -24.02 -1.22 -20.94
CA ARG A 41 -22.83 -0.48 -20.56
C ARG A 41 -23.29 0.61 -19.58
N LEU A 42 -23.16 0.35 -18.28
CA LEU A 42 -23.23 1.38 -17.26
C LEU A 42 -22.06 2.32 -17.52
N LYS A 43 -22.29 3.30 -18.38
CA LYS A 43 -21.41 4.45 -18.54
C LYS A 43 -21.70 5.38 -17.37
N GLY A 44 -21.32 4.92 -16.18
CA GLY A 44 -21.25 5.73 -14.98
C GLY A 44 -20.08 6.68 -15.18
N ASN A 45 -20.36 7.86 -15.70
CA ASN A 45 -19.37 8.91 -15.86
C ASN A 45 -19.18 9.64 -14.52
N SER A 46 -19.01 8.87 -13.44
CA SER A 46 -18.69 9.37 -12.10
C SER A 46 -17.23 9.81 -12.15
N LYS A 47 -17.00 11.05 -12.59
CA LYS A 47 -15.67 11.65 -12.47
C LYS A 47 -15.37 11.76 -10.98
N VAL A 48 -14.41 10.99 -10.49
CA VAL A 48 -13.84 11.23 -9.17
C VAL A 48 -13.27 12.65 -9.17
N PRO A 49 -13.68 13.52 -8.24
CA PRO A 49 -13.11 14.86 -8.16
C PRO A 49 -11.64 14.73 -7.71
N PRO A 50 -10.71 15.48 -8.33
CA PRO A 50 -9.28 15.38 -7.97
C PRO A 50 -9.03 15.71 -6.50
N GLU A 51 -9.87 16.56 -5.89
CA GLU A 51 -9.85 16.87 -4.46
C GLU A 51 -10.03 15.62 -3.58
N ARG A 52 -10.83 14.63 -4.03
CA ARG A 52 -11.07 13.41 -3.26
C ARG A 52 -9.84 12.52 -3.18
N LEU A 53 -9.10 12.37 -4.27
CA LEU A 53 -7.84 11.62 -4.28
C LEU A 53 -6.81 12.33 -3.38
N GLU A 54 -6.75 13.65 -3.44
CA GLU A 54 -5.86 14.45 -2.60
C GLU A 54 -6.19 14.30 -1.11
N ASP A 55 -7.47 14.37 -0.75
CA ASP A 55 -7.93 14.18 0.63
C ASP A 55 -7.53 12.80 1.18
N LEU A 56 -7.68 11.75 0.37
CA LEU A 56 -7.29 10.39 0.74
C LEU A 56 -5.78 10.24 0.86
N MET A 57 -4.98 10.84 -0.05
CA MET A 57 -3.52 10.85 0.05
C MET A 57 -3.05 11.55 1.32
N GLN A 58 -3.64 12.69 1.65
CA GLN A 58 -3.32 13.43 2.86
C GLN A 58 -3.71 12.66 4.12
N GLN A 59 -4.86 11.98 4.10
CA GLN A 59 -5.29 11.10 5.17
C GLN A 59 -4.32 9.92 5.35
N LEU A 60 -3.91 9.27 4.26
CA LEU A 60 -2.96 8.18 4.29
C LEU A 60 -1.62 8.61 4.88
N PHE A 61 -1.12 9.79 4.50
CA PHE A 61 0.11 10.36 5.07
C PHE A 61 0.00 10.55 6.58
N ARG A 62 -1.10 11.16 7.07
CA ARG A 62 -1.31 11.37 8.51
C ARG A 62 -1.41 10.06 9.30
N LEU A 63 -1.87 8.99 8.66
CA LEU A 63 -1.89 7.67 9.29
C LEU A 63 -0.51 7.02 9.33
N HIS A 64 0.39 7.39 8.42
CA HIS A 64 1.78 6.96 8.45
C HIS A 64 2.66 7.80 9.38
N ASP A 65 2.34 9.08 9.57
CA ASP A 65 2.98 9.98 10.53
C ASP A 65 2.55 9.62 11.97
N LEU A 66 3.19 8.60 12.52
CA LEU A 66 2.83 7.98 13.79
C LEU A 66 3.10 8.89 14.99
N ASN A 67 4.07 9.79 14.87
CA ASN A 67 4.43 10.73 15.93
C ASN A 67 3.75 12.11 15.77
N SER A 68 3.08 12.36 14.64
CA SER A 68 2.38 13.60 14.30
C SER A 68 3.28 14.84 14.20
N ASP A 69 4.52 14.69 13.74
CA ASP A 69 5.47 15.79 13.52
C ASP A 69 5.37 16.43 12.13
N GLY A 70 4.50 15.89 11.26
CA GLY A 70 4.28 16.37 9.90
C GLY A 70 5.26 15.80 8.87
N PHE A 71 6.09 14.83 9.26
CA PHE A 71 7.01 14.12 8.38
C PHE A 71 6.74 12.62 8.42
N LEU A 72 7.22 11.93 7.38
CA LEU A 72 7.25 10.47 7.35
C LEU A 72 8.68 9.97 7.54
N ASP A 73 8.93 9.29 8.64
CA ASP A 73 10.20 8.63 8.93
C ASP A 73 10.32 7.24 8.29
N GLU A 74 11.56 6.80 8.05
CA GLU A 74 11.84 5.42 7.60
C GLU A 74 11.25 4.39 8.58
N ALA A 75 11.44 4.63 9.88
CA ALA A 75 10.95 3.74 10.94
C ALA A 75 9.42 3.68 10.98
N GLU A 76 8.74 4.77 10.68
CA GLU A 76 7.28 4.85 10.70
C GLU A 76 6.67 4.05 9.55
N LEU A 77 7.21 4.23 8.34
CA LEU A 77 6.81 3.44 7.17
C LEU A 77 7.02 1.94 7.44
N ILE A 78 8.17 1.55 7.99
CA ILE A 78 8.47 0.15 8.32
C ILE A 78 7.48 -0.39 9.34
N LYS A 79 7.29 0.32 10.46
CA LYS A 79 6.51 -0.17 11.59
C LYS A 79 5.04 -0.33 11.24
N LEU A 80 4.47 0.62 10.50
CA LEU A 80 3.09 0.50 10.04
C LEU A 80 2.91 -0.74 9.15
N ASN A 81 3.83 -0.98 8.20
CA ASN A 81 3.76 -2.13 7.30
C ASN A 81 4.04 -3.47 7.99
N GLU A 82 4.91 -3.51 9.01
CA GLU A 82 5.08 -4.70 9.87
C GLU A 82 3.76 -5.06 10.57
N VAL A 83 3.02 -4.06 11.06
CA VAL A 83 1.71 -4.28 11.68
C VAL A 83 0.68 -4.74 10.66
N ILE A 84 0.63 -4.15 9.46
CA ILE A 84 -0.28 -4.63 8.39
C ILE A 84 0.00 -6.11 8.09
N ALA A 85 1.28 -6.51 7.96
CA ALA A 85 1.65 -7.89 7.71
C ALA A 85 1.20 -8.83 8.84
N ILE A 86 1.36 -8.44 10.10
CA ILE A 86 0.87 -9.20 11.26
C ILE A 86 -0.66 -9.32 11.23
N LEU A 87 -1.38 -8.27 10.84
CA LEU A 87 -2.85 -8.31 10.74
C LEU A 87 -3.33 -9.27 9.64
N HIS A 88 -2.56 -9.43 8.56
CA HIS A 88 -2.93 -10.29 7.43
C HIS A 88 -2.48 -11.74 7.61
N GLU A 89 -1.25 -11.97 8.08
CA GLU A 89 -0.62 -13.30 8.16
C GLU A 89 -0.65 -13.88 9.59
N GLY A 90 -0.95 -13.06 10.59
CA GLY A 90 -0.94 -13.45 11.99
C GLY A 90 0.46 -13.44 12.61
N ALA A 91 0.67 -14.26 13.66
CA ALA A 91 1.90 -14.26 14.44
C ALA A 91 3.15 -14.74 13.66
N ASP A 92 2.94 -15.45 12.55
CA ASP A 92 4.02 -15.99 11.71
C ASP A 92 4.44 -15.01 10.59
N ALA A 93 3.91 -13.79 10.60
CA ALA A 93 4.23 -12.76 9.61
C ALA A 93 5.74 -12.50 9.52
N ASN A 94 6.28 -12.43 8.30
CA ASN A 94 7.71 -12.17 8.09
C ASN A 94 8.07 -10.68 8.24
N THR A 95 8.01 -10.18 9.46
CA THR A 95 8.36 -8.78 9.79
C THR A 95 9.77 -8.40 9.35
N SER A 96 10.72 -9.34 9.38
CA SER A 96 12.10 -9.10 8.93
C SER A 96 12.20 -8.82 7.43
N GLY A 97 11.41 -9.53 6.61
CA GLY A 97 11.30 -9.31 5.17
C GLY A 97 10.61 -7.99 4.85
N VAL A 98 9.53 -7.69 5.57
CA VAL A 98 8.82 -6.40 5.48
C VAL A 98 9.77 -5.25 5.78
N ARG A 99 10.53 -5.32 6.89
CA ARG A 99 11.54 -4.31 7.23
C ARG A 99 12.55 -4.05 6.12
N GLN A 100 13.15 -5.11 5.59
CA GLN A 100 14.14 -4.99 4.51
C GLN A 100 13.53 -4.36 3.25
N LYS A 101 12.31 -4.78 2.90
CA LYS A 101 11.56 -4.23 1.76
C LYS A 101 11.32 -2.73 1.95
N TYR A 102 10.73 -2.32 3.07
CA TYR A 102 10.35 -0.91 3.26
C TYR A 102 11.54 0.01 3.58
N THR A 103 12.62 -0.48 4.19
CA THR A 103 13.92 0.24 4.20
C THR A 103 14.40 0.52 2.78
N LYS A 104 14.37 -0.49 1.90
CA LYS A 104 14.80 -0.31 0.50
C LYS A 104 13.89 0.66 -0.24
N VAL A 105 12.57 0.55 -0.09
CA VAL A 105 11.61 1.48 -0.68
C VAL A 105 11.91 2.90 -0.22
N PHE A 106 12.00 3.14 1.09
CA PHE A 106 12.25 4.47 1.62
C PHE A 106 13.54 5.08 1.06
N ARG A 107 14.64 4.33 1.07
CA ARG A 107 15.95 4.83 0.62
C ARG A 107 16.08 4.97 -0.89
N THR A 108 15.29 4.23 -1.67
CA THR A 108 15.37 4.31 -3.13
C THR A 108 14.36 5.27 -3.74
N LYS A 109 13.22 5.48 -3.07
CA LYS A 109 12.07 6.24 -3.60
C LYS A 109 11.77 7.54 -2.87
N LEU A 110 12.10 7.63 -1.57
CA LEU A 110 11.76 8.79 -0.75
C LEU A 110 12.99 9.62 -0.39
N ASP A 111 13.93 9.09 0.40
CA ASP A 111 15.17 9.77 0.75
C ASP A 111 16.34 8.78 0.91
N PRO A 112 17.38 8.84 0.07
CA PRO A 112 18.54 7.96 0.15
C PRO A 112 19.34 8.04 1.45
N GLY A 113 19.22 9.16 2.18
CA GLY A 113 19.83 9.35 3.49
C GLY A 113 18.99 8.81 4.64
N GLY A 114 17.79 8.28 4.38
CA GLY A 114 16.86 7.84 5.41
C GLY A 114 16.29 8.99 6.27
N ARG A 115 16.29 10.22 5.74
CA ARG A 115 15.79 11.40 6.47
C ARG A 115 14.26 11.49 6.37
N PRO A 116 13.57 11.99 7.41
CA PRO A 116 12.14 12.25 7.36
C PRO A 116 11.75 13.09 6.15
N VAL A 117 10.65 12.72 5.48
CA VAL A 117 10.18 13.39 4.27
C VAL A 117 8.85 14.11 4.50
N PRO A 118 8.66 15.31 3.92
CA PRO A 118 7.39 16.02 4.01
C PRO A 118 6.33 15.39 3.09
N TYR A 119 5.08 15.78 3.30
CA TYR A 119 3.93 15.32 2.52
C TYR A 119 4.14 15.38 1.00
N GLU A 120 4.75 16.44 0.46
CA GLU A 120 4.91 16.58 -1.00
C GLU A 120 5.77 15.48 -1.63
N VAL A 121 6.78 14.99 -0.91
CA VAL A 121 7.66 13.90 -1.37
C VAL A 121 6.88 12.59 -1.33
N PHE A 122 6.17 12.34 -0.23
CA PHE A 122 5.29 11.19 -0.10
C PHE A 122 4.22 11.16 -1.19
N ARG A 123 3.54 12.29 -1.41
CA ARG A 123 2.48 12.46 -2.41
C ARG A 123 2.97 12.15 -3.81
N SER A 124 4.13 12.68 -4.19
CA SER A 124 4.73 12.41 -5.51
C SER A 124 4.96 10.91 -5.69
N TYR A 125 5.53 10.24 -4.70
CA TYR A 125 5.74 8.80 -4.73
C TYR A 125 4.42 8.00 -4.75
N ALA A 126 3.44 8.36 -3.92
CA ALA A 126 2.14 7.70 -3.87
C ALA A 126 1.40 7.82 -5.21
N GLN A 127 1.50 8.96 -5.89
CA GLN A 127 0.95 9.14 -7.23
C GLN A 127 1.61 8.22 -8.25
N GLU A 128 2.95 8.10 -8.25
CA GLU A 128 3.66 7.16 -9.13
C GLU A 128 3.21 5.71 -8.90
N VAL A 129 2.99 5.33 -7.63
CA VAL A 129 2.48 4.01 -7.26
C VAL A 129 1.07 3.81 -7.81
N LEU A 130 0.16 4.76 -7.60
CA LEU A 130 -1.22 4.67 -8.08
C LEU A 130 -1.27 4.58 -9.61
N GLU A 131 -0.53 5.42 -10.33
CA GLU A 131 -0.44 5.37 -11.79
C GLU A 131 0.13 4.05 -12.32
N GLY A 132 0.99 3.41 -11.52
CA GLY A 132 1.52 2.08 -11.82
C GLY A 132 0.53 0.95 -11.58
N LEU A 133 -0.38 1.09 -10.62
CA LEU A 133 -1.40 0.11 -10.31
C LEU A 133 -2.60 0.21 -11.26
N ASP A 134 -3.18 1.40 -11.40
CA ASP A 134 -4.29 1.66 -12.30
C ASP A 134 -4.31 3.13 -12.73
N ARG A 135 -4.64 3.40 -13.99
CA ARG A 135 -4.75 4.77 -14.52
C ARG A 135 -6.17 5.33 -14.46
N ASP A 136 -7.14 4.50 -14.13
CA ASP A 136 -8.53 4.90 -13.95
C ASP A 136 -8.70 5.60 -12.59
N PRO A 137 -9.15 6.87 -12.55
CA PRO A 137 -9.28 7.61 -11.30
C PRO A 137 -10.24 6.97 -10.28
N GLN A 138 -11.23 6.21 -10.74
CA GLN A 138 -12.16 5.51 -9.85
C GLN A 138 -11.48 4.29 -9.22
N ALA A 139 -10.70 3.54 -9.98
CA ALA A 139 -9.88 2.48 -9.42
C ALA A 139 -8.83 3.02 -8.43
N GLN A 140 -8.18 4.15 -8.75
CA GLN A 140 -7.23 4.81 -7.85
C GLN A 140 -7.87 5.25 -6.53
N GLU A 141 -9.10 5.80 -6.59
CA GLU A 141 -9.86 6.13 -5.38
C GLU A 141 -10.09 4.89 -4.52
N MET A 142 -10.57 3.80 -5.13
CA MET A 142 -10.80 2.53 -4.41
C MET A 142 -9.52 1.97 -3.79
N ILE A 143 -8.40 2.05 -4.49
CA ILE A 143 -7.09 1.61 -3.98
C ILE A 143 -6.66 2.47 -2.79
N LEU A 144 -6.79 3.79 -2.89
CA LEU A 144 -6.46 4.69 -1.77
C LEU A 144 -7.38 4.48 -0.57
N GLU A 145 -8.68 4.27 -0.78
CA GLU A 145 -9.63 3.95 0.29
C GLU A 145 -9.22 2.66 1.02
N GLN A 146 -8.78 1.64 0.29
CA GLN A 146 -8.26 0.42 0.87
C GLN A 146 -6.98 0.67 1.68
N PHE A 147 -6.01 1.42 1.15
CA PHE A 147 -4.79 1.76 1.89
C PHE A 147 -5.08 2.53 3.17
N VAL A 148 -6.01 3.48 3.12
CA VAL A 148 -6.47 4.22 4.31
C VAL A 148 -7.13 3.27 5.31
N ALA A 149 -7.97 2.35 4.87
CA ALA A 149 -8.64 1.38 5.75
C ALA A 149 -7.65 0.44 6.44
N GLU A 150 -6.62 -0.03 5.75
CA GLU A 150 -5.56 -0.87 6.33
C GLU A 150 -4.75 -0.10 7.37
N ALA A 151 -4.31 1.12 7.04
CA ALA A 151 -3.58 1.96 7.97
C ALA A 151 -4.42 2.29 9.22
N LEU A 152 -5.72 2.58 9.06
CA LEU A 152 -6.65 2.75 10.19
C LEU A 152 -6.78 1.50 11.07
N SER A 153 -6.74 0.31 10.47
CA SER A 153 -6.82 -0.94 11.20
C SER A 153 -5.58 -1.16 12.07
N CYS A 154 -4.40 -0.78 11.60
CA CYS A 154 -3.17 -0.80 12.39
C CYS A 154 -3.26 0.07 13.65
N HIS A 155 -3.78 1.29 13.50
CA HIS A 155 -3.96 2.21 14.63
C HIS A 155 -4.93 1.68 15.69
N GLN A 156 -5.94 0.92 15.29
CA GLN A 156 -6.92 0.34 16.23
C GLN A 156 -6.36 -0.84 17.02
N VAL A 157 -5.48 -1.64 16.41
CA VAL A 157 -4.95 -2.86 17.04
C VAL A 157 -3.69 -2.57 17.87
N PHE A 158 -2.91 -1.56 17.48
CA PHE A 158 -1.68 -1.19 18.19
C PHE A 158 -1.65 0.31 18.51
N PRO A 159 -2.38 0.77 19.55
CA PRO A 159 -2.36 2.17 19.97
C PRO A 159 -0.98 2.65 20.49
N GLY A 160 0.01 1.76 20.62
CA GLY A 160 1.38 2.05 21.07
C GLY A 160 2.44 2.09 19.96
N ILE A 161 2.06 2.16 18.68
CA ILE A 161 3.03 2.18 17.56
C ILE A 161 4.03 3.36 17.69
N ALA A 162 3.63 4.49 18.27
CA ALA A 162 4.47 5.68 18.42
C ALA A 162 5.51 5.64 19.57
N ASP A 163 5.39 4.71 20.53
CA ASP A 163 5.99 4.91 21.87
C ASP A 163 7.36 4.23 22.12
N GLU A 164 8.09 3.82 21.07
CA GLU A 164 9.39 3.12 21.24
C GLU A 164 10.64 3.99 21.12
N ARG A 165 10.50 5.31 20.91
CA ARG A 165 11.64 6.24 20.92
C ARG A 165 11.97 6.82 22.30
N HIS A 166 11.09 6.68 23.29
CA HIS A 166 11.35 7.16 24.66
C HIS A 166 12.10 6.16 25.57
N ALA A 167 12.17 4.87 25.21
CA ALA A 167 12.73 3.85 26.10
C ALA A 167 14.28 3.74 26.09
N LEU A 168 14.98 4.40 25.16
CA LEU A 168 16.45 4.29 25.03
C LEU A 168 17.25 5.51 25.51
N ALA A 169 16.60 6.55 26.04
CA ALA A 169 17.29 7.73 26.59
C ALA A 169 17.53 7.65 28.11
N GLY A 170 17.11 6.57 28.78
CA GLY A 170 17.30 6.35 30.22
C GLY A 170 18.49 5.43 30.53
N GLY A 171 19.71 5.89 30.26
CA GLY A 171 20.91 5.22 30.78
C GLY A 171 21.02 5.46 32.30
N PRO A 172 21.36 4.44 33.12
CA PRO A 172 21.55 4.65 34.55
C PRO A 172 22.77 5.54 34.80
N ALA A 173 22.58 6.51 35.70
CA ALA A 173 23.63 7.38 36.24
C ALA A 173 24.60 6.62 37.15
#